data_AF-A0AAV1LQY2-F1
#
_entry.id   AF-A0AAV1LQY2-F1
#
_cell.length_a   1.000
_cell.length_b   1.000
_cell.length_c   1.000
_cell.angle_alpha   90.00
_cell.angle_beta   90.00
_cell.angle_gamma   90.00
#
_symmetry.space_group_name_H-M   'P 1'
#
loop_
_entity.id
_entity.type
_entity.pdbx_description
1 polymer ?
#
loop_
_entity_poly.entity_id
_entity_poly.type
_entity_poly.pdbx_seq_one_letter_code
_entity_poly.pdbx_strand_id
1 'polypeptide(L)'
;MVNVISGTRKKYTARLLLDNGSTANFVTQRLSEKLGLSHRDTSTKVTDANITRLDRWRRIQYIRQHFWSRFHNTYISLLQAKSKWFHSRGEVKQGSLVLIKDKTTPPLLWSLGRVMTTYPGVDGITRVAELKTKRGIIRRAVNCICPLPIED
;
A
#
# COMPACT_ATOMS: atom_id res chain seq x y z
N MET A 1 -14.94 -34.02 -16.16
CA MET A 1 -13.64 -34.65 -15.78
C MET A 1 -12.79 -34.81 -17.04
N VAL A 2 -11.46 -34.90 -16.93
CA VAL A 2 -10.53 -35.04 -18.05
C VAL A 2 -9.81 -36.39 -17.96
N ASN A 3 -9.60 -37.05 -19.11
CA ASN A 3 -8.82 -38.28 -19.18
C ASN A 3 -7.34 -37.95 -19.34
N VAL A 4 -6.53 -38.33 -18.35
CA VAL A 4 -5.08 -38.09 -18.33
C VAL A 4 -4.35 -39.42 -18.48
N ILE A 5 -3.29 -39.45 -19.30
CA ILE A 5 -2.45 -40.64 -19.50
C ILE A 5 -1.13 -40.42 -18.76
N SER A 6 -0.82 -41.29 -17.81
CA SER A 6 0.47 -41.26 -17.11
C SER A 6 1.61 -41.71 -18.05
N GLY A 7 2.86 -41.34 -17.76
CA GLY A 7 4.04 -41.81 -18.50
C GLY A 7 4.16 -43.34 -18.59
N THR A 8 3.50 -44.08 -17.70
CA THR A 8 3.37 -45.55 -17.72
C THR A 8 2.24 -46.07 -18.63
N ARG A 9 1.66 -45.22 -19.50
CA ARG A 9 0.50 -45.47 -20.39
C ARG A 9 -0.81 -45.88 -19.69
N LYS A 10 -0.88 -45.81 -18.35
CA LYS A 10 -2.12 -46.01 -17.60
C LYS A 10 -3.02 -44.77 -17.70
N LYS A 11 -4.31 -45.00 -17.97
CA LYS A 11 -5.34 -43.95 -18.08
C LYS A 11 -5.94 -43.66 -16.71
N TYR A 12 -6.08 -42.38 -16.38
CA TYR A 12 -6.69 -41.92 -15.15
C TYR A 12 -7.72 -40.83 -15.42
N THR A 13 -8.88 -40.93 -14.78
CA THR A 13 -9.89 -39.87 -14.78
C THR A 13 -9.52 -38.86 -13.69
N ALA A 14 -9.26 -37.61 -14.09
CA ALA A 14 -8.82 -36.56 -13.19
C ALA A 14 -9.64 -35.27 -13.36
N ARG A 15 -9.73 -34.49 -12.29
CA ARG A 15 -10.28 -33.13 -12.26
C ARG A 15 -9.14 -32.14 -12.46
N LEU A 16 -9.34 -31.19 -13.38
CA LEU A 16 -8.45 -30.06 -13.58
C LEU A 16 -8.69 -29.02 -12.47
N LEU A 17 -7.64 -28.67 -11.75
CA LEU A 17 -7.58 -27.52 -10.86
C LEU A 17 -6.83 -26.41 -11.58
N LEU A 18 -7.56 -25.35 -11.93
CA LEU A 18 -6.98 -24.12 -12.42
C LEU A 18 -6.58 -23.30 -11.19
N ASP A 19 -5.28 -23.17 -10.93
CA ASP A 19 -4.80 -22.19 -9.95
C ASP A 19 -4.74 -20.78 -10.58
N ASN A 20 -4.54 -19.75 -9.78
CA ASN A 20 -4.38 -18.37 -10.27
C ASN A 20 -3.03 -18.14 -10.99
N GLY A 21 -2.22 -19.20 -11.19
CA GLY A 21 -0.97 -19.19 -11.92
C GLY A 21 -1.10 -19.81 -13.31
N SER A 22 0.02 -19.84 -14.04
CA SER A 22 0.12 -20.46 -15.37
C SER A 22 0.17 -21.99 -15.32
N THR A 23 -0.18 -22.62 -14.20
CA THR A 23 -0.05 -24.06 -13.97
C THR A 23 -1.43 -24.68 -13.76
N ALA A 24 -1.65 -25.83 -14.40
CA ALA A 24 -2.88 -26.60 -14.18
C ALA A 24 -2.53 -27.88 -13.42
N ASN A 25 -3.15 -28.06 -12.26
CA ASN A 25 -2.94 -29.24 -11.42
C ASN A 25 -4.05 -30.27 -11.68
N PHE A 26 -3.75 -31.56 -11.56
CA PHE A 26 -4.72 -32.63 -11.76
C PHE A 26 -4.94 -33.43 -10.48
N VAL A 27 -6.20 -33.64 -10.09
CA VAL A 27 -6.58 -34.44 -8.93
C VAL A 27 -7.36 -35.66 -9.40
N THR A 28 -7.00 -36.85 -8.90
CA THR A 28 -7.71 -38.10 -9.26
C THR A 28 -9.14 -38.10 -8.73
N GLN A 29 -10.04 -38.79 -9.43
CA GLN A 29 -11.43 -38.96 -9.00
C GLN A 29 -11.54 -39.49 -7.55
N ARG A 30 -10.74 -40.52 -7.21
CA ARG A 30 -10.69 -41.11 -5.87
C ARG A 30 -10.33 -40.09 -4.78
N LEU A 31 -9.40 -39.17 -5.06
CA LEU A 31 -9.03 -38.11 -4.10
C LEU A 31 -10.14 -37.05 -4.00
N SER A 32 -10.76 -36.68 -5.11
CA SER A 32 -11.88 -35.72 -5.15
C SER A 32 -13.07 -36.19 -4.32
N GLU A 33 -13.42 -37.48 -4.42
CA GLU A 33 -14.50 -38.11 -3.64
C GLU A 33 -14.14 -38.12 -2.15
N LYS A 34 -12.90 -38.49 -1.82
CA LYS A 34 -12.43 -38.50 -0.42
C LYS A 34 -12.43 -37.10 0.21
N LEU A 35 -12.25 -36.05 -0.58
CA LEU A 35 -12.24 -34.65 -0.14
C LEU A 35 -13.64 -33.99 -0.17
N GLY A 36 -14.69 -34.69 -0.60
CA GLY A 36 -16.06 -34.14 -0.64
C GLY A 36 -16.24 -32.95 -1.59
N LEU A 37 -15.41 -32.83 -2.62
CA LEU A 37 -15.44 -31.67 -3.51
C LEU A 37 -16.67 -31.72 -4.43
N SER A 38 -17.53 -30.70 -4.35
CA SER A 38 -18.71 -30.58 -5.21
C SER A 38 -18.34 -30.63 -6.70
N HIS A 39 -19.04 -31.47 -7.46
CA HIS A 39 -18.90 -31.59 -8.90
C HIS A 39 -19.68 -30.46 -9.57
N ARG A 40 -18.98 -29.63 -10.35
CA ARG A 40 -19.61 -28.67 -11.26
C ARG A 40 -19.13 -29.00 -12.66
N ASP A 41 -20.08 -29.31 -13.54
CA ASP A 41 -19.78 -29.49 -14.95
C ASP A 41 -19.56 -28.12 -15.58
N THR A 42 -18.30 -27.81 -15.87
CA THR A 42 -17.93 -26.60 -16.60
C THR A 42 -17.40 -27.02 -17.97
N SER A 43 -18.13 -26.66 -19.01
CA SER A 43 -17.66 -26.79 -20.39
C SER A 43 -16.74 -25.62 -20.70
N THR A 44 -15.43 -25.81 -20.51
CA THR A 44 -14.42 -24.83 -20.91
C THR A 44 -13.58 -25.41 -22.03
N LYS A 45 -13.56 -24.71 -23.18
CA LYS A 45 -12.65 -25.03 -24.27
C LYS A 45 -11.25 -24.60 -23.85
N VAL A 46 -10.45 -25.55 -23.38
CA VAL A 46 -9.00 -25.34 -23.20
C VAL A 46 -8.36 -25.55 -24.55
N THR A 47 -8.41 -24.53 -25.40
CA THR A 47 -7.48 -24.45 -26.53
C THR A 47 -6.09 -24.34 -25.94
N ASP A 48 -5.20 -25.23 -26.39
CA ASP A 48 -3.76 -25.11 -26.21
C ASP A 48 -3.28 -23.88 -26.99
N ALA A 49 -3.69 -22.71 -26.52
CA ALA A 49 -3.50 -21.46 -27.21
C ALA A 49 -2.14 -20.96 -26.78
N ASN A 50 -1.15 -21.21 -27.64
CA ASN A 50 -0.05 -20.28 -27.82
C ASN A 50 -0.70 -18.91 -28.01
N ILE A 51 -0.87 -18.15 -26.92
CA ILE A 51 -1.58 -16.86 -26.94
C ILE A 51 -0.85 -16.04 -27.98
N THR A 52 -1.53 -15.72 -29.08
CA THR A 52 -0.87 -15.00 -30.15
C THR A 52 -0.32 -13.70 -29.55
N ARG A 53 0.85 -13.25 -30.03
CA ARG A 53 1.49 -12.04 -29.51
C ARG A 53 0.52 -10.84 -29.48
N LEU A 54 -0.43 -10.81 -30.43
CA LEU A 54 -1.48 -9.81 -30.53
C LEU A 54 -2.54 -9.92 -29.42
N ASP A 55 -3.00 -11.11 -29.08
CA ASP A 55 -3.98 -11.30 -28.00
C ASP A 55 -3.37 -10.98 -26.63
N ARG A 56 -2.11 -11.37 -26.41
CA ARG A 56 -1.37 -11.00 -25.20
C ARG A 56 -1.19 -9.48 -25.12
N TRP A 57 -0.82 -8.84 -26.22
CA TRP A 57 -0.66 -7.39 -26.28
C TRP A 57 -1.98 -6.67 -25.99
N ARG A 58 -3.10 -7.09 -26.63
CA ARG A 58 -4.43 -6.53 -26.35
C ARG A 58 -4.81 -6.66 -24.88
N ARG A 59 -4.54 -7.81 -24.27
CA ARG A 59 -4.81 -8.04 -22.84
C ARG A 59 -3.99 -7.11 -21.94
N ILE A 60 -2.70 -6.94 -22.24
CA ILE A 60 -1.82 -6.02 -21.50
C ILE A 60 -2.30 -4.57 -21.65
N GLN A 61 -2.67 -4.15 -22.87
CA GLN A 61 -3.19 -2.80 -23.10
C GLN A 61 -4.49 -2.56 -22.33
N TYR A 62 -5.40 -3.54 -22.31
CA TYR A 62 -6.64 -3.46 -21.53
C TYR A 62 -6.35 -3.30 -20.03
N ILE A 63 -5.46 -4.13 -19.47
CA ILE A 63 -5.07 -4.04 -18.05
C ILE A 63 -4.45 -2.68 -17.75
N ARG A 64 -3.59 -2.16 -18.64
CA ARG A 64 -2.98 -0.84 -18.50
C ARG A 64 -4.03 0.27 -18.49
N GLN A 65 -4.96 0.25 -19.44
CA GLN A 65 -6.03 1.24 -19.52
C GLN A 65 -6.95 1.18 -18.30
N HIS A 66 -7.33 -0.02 -17.87
CA HIS A 66 -8.17 -0.23 -16.69
C HIS A 66 -7.47 0.26 -15.42
N PHE A 67 -6.18 -0.03 -15.26
CA PHE A 67 -5.36 0.49 -14.17
C PHE A 67 -5.35 2.01 -14.16
N TRP A 68 -5.03 2.65 -15.29
CA TRP A 68 -4.99 4.12 -15.35
C TRP A 68 -6.37 4.75 -15.14
N SER A 69 -7.43 4.13 -15.65
CA SER A 69 -8.82 4.57 -15.43
C SER A 69 -9.19 4.57 -13.95
N ARG A 70 -8.84 3.49 -13.24
CA ARG A 70 -9.10 3.39 -11.81
C ARG A 70 -8.18 4.34 -11.03
N PHE A 71 -6.90 4.36 -11.37
CA PHE A 71 -5.90 5.23 -10.73
C PHE A 71 -6.31 6.69 -10.81
N HIS A 72 -6.66 7.24 -11.99
CA HIS A 72 -7.01 8.66 -12.08
C HIS A 72 -8.27 8.99 -11.26
N ASN A 73 -9.29 8.13 -11.28
CA ASN A 73 -10.53 8.35 -10.54
C ASN A 73 -10.33 8.24 -9.02
N THR A 74 -9.62 7.21 -8.55
CA THR A 74 -9.46 6.97 -7.11
C THR A 74 -8.31 7.78 -6.51
N TYR A 75 -7.19 7.90 -7.21
CA TYR A 75 -5.99 8.56 -6.68
C TYR A 75 -6.15 10.08 -6.64
N ILE A 76 -6.78 10.71 -7.64
CA ILE A 76 -7.09 12.14 -7.58
C ILE A 76 -8.09 12.42 -6.44
N SER A 77 -9.10 11.56 -6.27
CA SER A 77 -10.03 11.67 -5.13
C SER A 77 -9.34 11.50 -3.78
N LEU A 78 -8.35 10.60 -3.67
CA LEU A 78 -7.53 10.42 -2.46
C LEU A 78 -6.55 11.59 -2.23
N LEU A 79 -5.99 12.18 -3.28
CA LEU A 79 -5.17 13.40 -3.20
C LEU A 79 -6.01 14.63 -2.81
N GLN A 80 -7.28 14.68 -3.26
CA GLN A 80 -8.24 15.73 -2.91
C GLN A 80 -8.86 15.54 -1.53
N ALA A 81 -8.80 14.34 -0.94
CA ALA A 81 -9.04 14.10 0.47
C ALA A 81 -7.92 14.72 1.31
N LYS A 82 -7.78 16.04 1.22
CA LYS A 82 -7.06 16.86 2.17
C LYS A 82 -7.75 16.65 3.51
N SER A 83 -7.06 15.95 4.40
CA SER A 83 -7.32 16.00 5.84
C SER A 83 -7.21 17.47 6.29
N LYS A 84 -8.32 18.19 6.14
CA LYS A 84 -8.55 19.49 6.76
C LYS A 84 -8.55 19.16 8.25
N TRP A 85 -7.53 19.63 8.95
CA TRP A 85 -7.39 19.53 10.41
C TRP A 85 -7.00 18.14 10.93
N PHE A 86 -5.71 17.82 10.82
CA PHE A 86 -5.11 17.05 11.90
C PHE A 86 -5.38 17.82 13.19
N HIS A 87 -6.20 17.25 14.06
CA HIS A 87 -6.32 17.67 15.46
C HIS A 87 -4.90 17.83 16.00
N SER A 88 -4.66 18.85 16.84
CA SER A 88 -3.34 19.07 17.45
C SER A 88 -2.95 17.82 18.26
N ARG A 89 -2.33 16.84 17.61
CA ARG A 89 -2.13 15.49 18.15
C ARG A 89 -0.98 15.41 19.16
N GLY A 90 -0.55 16.56 19.64
CA GLY A 90 0.42 16.69 20.71
C GLY A 90 0.62 18.18 20.91
N GLU A 91 0.18 18.69 22.05
CA GLU A 91 0.77 19.92 22.56
C GLU A 91 2.28 19.71 22.58
N VAL A 92 3.02 20.66 22.00
CA VAL A 92 4.47 20.62 22.02
C VAL A 92 4.89 20.75 23.48
N LYS A 93 5.42 19.67 24.07
CA LYS A 93 5.87 19.67 25.46
C LYS A 93 7.29 20.22 25.55
N GLN A 94 7.59 20.81 26.71
CA GLN A 94 8.95 21.16 27.07
C GLN A 94 9.82 19.89 27.08
N GLY A 95 11.01 19.97 26.50
CA GLY A 95 11.94 18.84 26.42
C GLY A 95 11.78 17.96 25.18
N SER A 96 10.69 18.06 24.41
CA SER A 96 10.49 17.26 23.20
C SER A 96 11.49 17.61 22.10
N LEU A 97 11.90 16.58 21.33
CA LEU A 97 12.75 16.74 20.15
C LEU A 97 11.90 17.04 18.92
N VAL A 98 12.32 18.02 18.14
CA VAL A 98 11.54 18.54 17.03
C VAL A 98 12.42 18.82 15.81
N LEU A 99 11.85 18.70 14.61
CA LEU A 99 12.43 19.22 13.38
C LEU A 99 11.91 20.62 13.10
N ILE A 100 12.79 21.51 12.66
CA ILE A 100 12.51 22.91 12.40
C ILE A 100 12.36 23.09 10.90
N LYS A 101 11.12 23.34 10.48
CA LYS A 101 10.79 23.59 9.09
C LYS A 101 11.30 24.96 8.66
N ASP A 102 12.29 24.94 7.79
CA ASP A 102 12.81 26.13 7.11
C ASP A 102 12.39 26.09 5.64
N LYS A 103 11.89 27.22 5.13
CA LYS A 103 11.45 27.35 3.74
C LYS A 103 12.63 27.42 2.77
N THR A 104 13.82 27.77 3.27
CA THR A 104 15.02 27.93 2.46
C THR A 104 15.80 26.63 2.26
N THR A 105 15.49 25.59 3.04
CA THR A 105 16.20 24.30 2.97
C THR A 105 15.23 23.17 2.61
N PRO A 106 15.70 22.17 1.84
CA PRO A 106 14.89 21.00 1.52
C PRO A 106 14.56 20.20 2.81
N PRO A 107 13.45 19.44 2.84
CA PRO A 107 12.99 18.75 4.06
C PRO A 107 14.00 17.84 4.73
N LEU A 108 14.89 17.22 3.96
CA LEU A 108 15.95 16.33 4.46
C LEU A 108 17.08 17.08 5.19
N LEU A 109 17.15 18.41 5.06
CA LEU A 109 18.16 19.27 5.69
C LEU A 109 17.56 20.17 6.78
N TRP A 110 16.33 19.92 7.19
CA TRP A 110 15.72 20.64 8.31
C TRP A 110 16.51 20.41 9.59
N SER A 111 16.74 21.50 10.32
CA SER A 111 17.52 21.46 11.54
C SER A 111 16.74 20.78 12.66
N LEU A 112 17.43 19.99 13.46
CA LEU A 112 16.90 19.40 14.68
C LEU A 112 17.02 20.38 15.85
N GLY A 113 16.00 20.47 16.69
CA GLY A 113 16.01 21.26 17.91
C GLY A 113 15.32 20.56 19.07
N ARG A 114 15.59 21.01 20.29
CA ARG A 114 14.88 20.58 21.51
C ARG A 114 14.08 21.74 22.07
N VAL A 115 12.84 21.49 22.45
CA VAL A 115 11.95 22.52 23.02
C VAL A 115 12.43 22.89 24.41
N MET A 116 12.76 24.17 24.61
CA MET A 116 13.20 24.71 25.89
C MET A 116 12.06 25.33 26.67
N THR A 117 11.21 26.12 26.02
CA THR A 117 10.04 26.76 26.64
C THR A 117 8.94 26.94 25.59
N THR A 118 7.69 26.92 26.02
CA THR A 118 6.51 27.15 25.18
C THR A 118 5.75 28.38 25.67
N TYR A 119 5.22 29.15 24.72
CA TYR A 119 4.48 30.37 24.99
C TYR A 119 3.02 30.18 24.53
N PRO A 120 2.11 29.82 25.46
CA PRO A 120 0.68 29.77 25.18
C PRO A 120 0.10 31.18 25.02
N GLY A 121 -0.88 31.32 24.14
CA GLY A 121 -1.69 32.53 24.05
C GLY A 121 -2.78 32.58 25.13
N VAL A 122 -3.62 33.60 25.08
CA VAL A 122 -4.73 33.80 26.04
C VAL A 122 -5.68 32.60 26.07
N ASP A 123 -5.90 31.96 24.93
CA ASP A 123 -6.76 30.77 24.78
C ASP A 123 -6.09 29.45 25.23
N GLY A 124 -4.90 29.51 25.86
CA GLY A 124 -4.12 28.34 26.27
C GLY A 124 -3.36 27.62 25.15
N ILE A 125 -3.59 27.97 23.88
CA ILE A 125 -2.95 27.34 22.73
C ILE A 125 -1.53 27.86 22.53
N THR A 126 -0.55 26.95 22.58
CA THR A 126 0.87 27.23 22.26
C THR A 126 1.03 27.61 20.79
N ARG A 127 1.44 28.86 20.54
CA ARG A 127 1.68 29.36 19.17
C ARG A 127 3.16 29.52 18.86
N VAL A 128 4.00 29.73 19.88
CA VAL A 128 5.45 29.94 19.75
C VAL A 128 6.20 29.06 20.75
N ALA A 129 7.31 28.48 20.32
CA ALA A 129 8.24 27.75 21.17
C ALA A 129 9.67 28.26 20.99
N GLU A 130 10.44 28.19 22.06
CA GLU A 130 11.88 28.43 22.06
C GLU A 130 12.61 27.09 21.95
N LEU A 131 13.52 27.01 20.99
CA LEU A 131 14.19 25.78 20.60
C LEU A 131 15.69 25.92 20.74
N LYS A 132 16.33 24.95 21.38
CA LYS A 132 17.78 24.80 21.39
C LYS A 132 18.21 24.01 20.15
N THR A 133 18.92 24.66 19.24
CA THR A 133 19.51 24.08 18.03
C THR A 133 21.03 24.01 18.19
N LYS A 134 21.73 23.25 17.34
CA LYS A 134 23.21 23.20 17.32
C LYS A 134 23.87 24.59 17.21
N ARG A 135 23.22 25.53 16.52
CA ARG A 135 23.74 26.90 16.30
C ARG A 135 23.42 27.88 17.42
N GLY A 136 22.52 27.52 18.34
CA GLY A 136 22.04 28.42 19.38
C GLY A 136 20.54 28.28 19.63
N ILE A 137 20.00 29.21 20.41
CA ILE A 137 18.59 29.24 20.80
C ILE A 137 17.82 30.10 19.80
N ILE A 138 16.73 29.56 19.25
CA ILE A 138 15.88 30.27 18.29
C ILE A 138 14.40 30.14 18.67
N ARG A 139 13.61 31.17 18.38
CA ARG A 139 12.15 31.15 18.54
C ARG A 139 11.47 30.85 17.22
N ARG A 140 10.53 29.91 17.23
CA ARG A 140 9.76 29.51 16.05
C ARG A 140 8.30 29.29 16.41
N ALA A 141 7.42 29.59 15.46
CA ALA A 141 6.01 29.29 15.59
C ALA A 141 5.78 27.78 15.45
N VAL A 142 4.76 27.25 16.15
CA VAL A 142 4.48 25.80 16.19
C VAL A 142 4.19 25.21 14.81
N ASN A 143 3.63 26.01 13.88
CA ASN A 143 3.42 25.60 12.49
C ASN A 143 4.71 25.34 11.69
N CYS A 144 5.85 25.82 12.18
CA CYS A 144 7.17 25.61 11.60
C CYS A 144 7.97 24.53 12.37
N ILE A 145 7.31 23.76 13.23
CA ILE A 145 7.95 22.76 14.09
C ILE A 145 7.22 21.43 13.92
N CYS A 146 7.98 20.35 13.75
CA CYS A 146 7.46 19.00 13.62
C CYS A 146 7.97 18.15 14.79
N PRO A 147 7.13 17.81 15.79
CA PRO A 147 7.54 16.91 16.87
C PRO A 147 7.84 15.51 16.36
N LEU A 148 8.95 14.94 16.83
CA LEU A 148 9.33 13.57 16.50
C LEU A 148 8.63 12.59 17.45
N PRO A 149 8.17 11.43 16.96
CA PRO A 149 7.56 10.40 17.79
C PRO A 149 8.67 9.63 18.52
N ILE A 150 9.19 10.25 19.57
CA ILE A 150 10.19 9.64 20.45
C ILE A 150 9.46 9.40 21.77
N GLU A 151 9.46 8.14 22.19
CA GLU A 151 9.00 7.77 23.52
C GLU A 151 10.00 8.33 24.53
N ASP A 152 9.51 9.03 25.56
CA ASP A 152 10.35 9.54 26.66
C ASP A 152 10.96 8.38 27.47
#